data_AF-A0A5J4KDP9-F1
#
_entry.id   AF-A0A5J4KDP9-F1
#
_cell.length_a   1.000
_cell.length_b   1.000
_cell.length_c   1.000
_cell.angle_alpha   90.00
_cell.angle_beta   90.00
_cell.angle_gamma   90.00
#
_symmetry.space_group_name_H-M   'P 1'
#
loop_
_entity.id
_entity.type
_entity.pdbx_description
1 polymer ?
#
loop_
_entity_poly.entity_id
_entity_poly.type
_entity_poly.pdbx_seq_one_letter_code
_entity_poly.pdbx_strand_id
1 'polypeptide(L)'
;METHLQGINLATGDLTATLLPAYEEEHEGAGEHHLPIPSYWPLIASVSIFVTFIGLLIIDQTPVLALLGALGTLIGIVGWGLEDPQAHAHAEAYPGFGVGTAEGEVSPLAEAVREQAQEIVDRLVVRGDLAWSAHPVNVEVEQEGVVLALYGKVELEAQKQAIEEEIRKLPHVIDVRNFIIAEDAILNEANRRIAKLQEAGKLEGATDLRVLVENYVLHLYGEVPTRQMKYLLEDELIQIPGVRVVVNHIGLNEDIPGELGRTKGKVGKG
;
A
#
# COMPACT_ATOMS: atom_id res chain seq x y z
N MET A 1 -30.02 31.93 -46.42
CA MET A 1 -28.68 31.83 -45.81
C MET A 1 -28.79 30.80 -44.72
N GLU A 2 -28.46 29.55 -45.05
CA GLU A 2 -28.52 28.44 -44.11
C GLU A 2 -27.15 28.29 -43.46
N THR A 3 -27.05 28.59 -42.17
CA THR A 3 -25.85 28.34 -41.38
C THR A 3 -25.88 26.90 -40.91
N HIS A 4 -25.13 26.05 -41.60
CA HIS A 4 -24.85 24.68 -41.22
C HIS A 4 -24.06 24.68 -39.90
N LEU A 5 -24.65 24.15 -38.82
CA LEU A 5 -23.92 23.83 -37.60
C LEU A 5 -23.10 22.55 -37.88
N GLN A 6 -21.81 22.74 -38.04
CA GLN A 6 -20.85 21.65 -38.18
C GLN A 6 -20.69 21.00 -36.80
N GLY A 7 -21.39 19.89 -36.59
CA GLY A 7 -21.24 19.05 -35.41
C GLY A 7 -19.80 18.56 -35.32
N ILE A 8 -19.11 18.94 -34.25
CA ILE A 8 -17.78 18.45 -33.94
C ILE A 8 -17.95 16.99 -33.48
N ASN A 9 -17.69 16.04 -34.38
CA ASN A 9 -17.49 14.64 -34.02
C ASN A 9 -16.13 14.52 -33.31
N LEU A 10 -16.09 14.77 -32.00
CA LEU A 10 -14.97 14.38 -31.17
C LEU A 10 -15.08 12.88 -30.90
N ALA A 11 -14.19 12.10 -31.50
CA ALA A 11 -14.05 10.69 -31.17
C ALA A 11 -13.58 10.56 -29.71
N THR A 12 -14.22 9.68 -28.94
CA THR A 12 -13.91 9.37 -27.53
C THR A 12 -12.43 9.03 -27.28
N GLY A 13 -11.67 8.65 -28.32
CA GLY A 13 -10.23 8.39 -28.26
C GLY A 13 -9.34 9.64 -28.12
N ASP A 14 -9.82 10.82 -28.51
CA ASP A 14 -8.99 12.05 -28.48
C ASP A 14 -9.02 12.75 -27.11
N LEU A 15 -10.11 12.55 -26.35
CA LEU A 15 -10.22 13.01 -24.96
C LEU A 15 -9.37 12.18 -23.99
N THR A 16 -9.16 10.90 -24.27
CA THR A 16 -8.34 10.02 -23.43
C THR A 16 -6.85 10.31 -23.61
N ALA A 17 -6.38 10.55 -24.83
CA ALA A 17 -4.98 10.88 -25.12
C ALA A 17 -4.53 12.24 -24.54
N THR A 18 -5.46 13.19 -24.38
CA THR A 18 -5.13 14.53 -23.87
C THR A 18 -5.25 14.65 -22.35
N LEU A 19 -6.06 13.82 -21.70
CA LEU A 19 -6.25 13.85 -20.24
C LEU A 19 -5.30 12.90 -19.49
N LEU A 20 -4.82 11.82 -20.11
CA LEU A 20 -3.89 10.88 -19.44
C LEU A 20 -2.57 11.52 -18.97
N PRO A 21 -1.87 12.40 -19.73
CA PRO A 21 -0.61 12.96 -19.24
C PRO A 21 -0.79 14.03 -18.14
N ALA A 22 -2.03 14.48 -17.85
CA ALA A 22 -2.31 15.49 -16.83
C ALA A 22 -2.81 14.90 -15.50
N TYR A 23 -3.11 13.60 -15.44
CA TYR A 23 -3.53 12.91 -14.22
C TYR A 23 -2.51 11.87 -13.71
N GLU A 24 -1.37 11.71 -14.38
CA GLU A 24 -0.30 10.79 -13.94
C GLU A 24 0.84 11.47 -13.15
N GLU A 25 0.88 12.79 -13.01
CA GLU A 25 2.02 13.49 -12.37
C GLU A 25 1.86 13.88 -10.88
N GLU A 26 0.78 13.51 -10.16
CA GLU A 26 0.64 13.88 -8.74
C GLU A 26 0.54 12.72 -7.73
N HIS A 27 0.79 11.48 -8.15
CA HIS A 27 0.91 10.34 -7.22
C HIS A 27 2.16 9.47 -7.46
N GLU A 28 3.26 10.05 -7.93
CA GLU A 28 4.56 9.44 -7.72
C GLU A 28 5.03 9.71 -6.30
N GLY A 29 4.76 8.72 -5.45
CA GLY A 29 5.54 8.33 -4.28
C GLY A 29 6.18 9.44 -3.46
N ALA A 30 5.72 9.55 -2.21
CA ALA A 30 6.66 9.75 -1.12
C ALA A 30 7.66 8.57 -1.12
N GLY A 31 8.63 8.61 -2.05
CA GLY A 31 9.74 7.68 -2.10
C GLY A 31 10.60 7.96 -0.89
N GLU A 32 10.61 7.04 0.06
CA GLU A 32 11.63 6.96 1.08
C GLU A 32 12.99 7.15 0.40
N HIS A 33 13.63 8.29 0.65
CA HIS A 33 14.94 8.62 0.09
C HIS A 33 15.97 7.76 0.82
N HIS A 34 16.02 6.47 0.50
CA HIS A 34 17.03 5.57 1.03
C HIS A 34 18.39 6.04 0.53
N LEU A 35 19.25 6.42 1.47
CA LEU A 35 20.63 6.76 1.16
C LEU A 35 21.33 5.49 0.66
N PRO A 36 22.10 5.54 -0.44
CA PRO A 36 22.89 4.40 -0.87
C PRO A 36 23.88 4.02 0.25
N ILE A 37 24.02 2.72 0.48
CA ILE A 37 24.92 2.18 1.50
C ILE A 37 26.34 2.66 1.19
N PRO A 38 27.14 3.05 2.20
CA PRO A 38 28.54 3.37 1.98
C PRO A 38 29.30 2.13 1.50
N SER A 39 29.79 2.16 0.25
CA SER A 39 30.66 1.12 -0.31
C SER A 39 32.06 1.16 0.33
N TYR A 40 32.54 0.01 0.79
CA TYR A 40 33.88 -0.12 1.39
C TYR A 40 34.97 -0.40 0.35
N TRP A 41 34.60 -0.82 -0.87
CA TRP A 41 35.56 -1.17 -1.91
C TRP A 41 36.44 0.00 -2.39
N PRO A 42 35.91 1.23 -2.56
CA PRO A 42 36.73 2.40 -2.88
C PRO A 42 37.80 2.69 -1.82
N LEU A 43 37.52 2.43 -0.53
CA LEU A 43 38.50 2.60 0.54
C LEU A 43 39.61 1.54 0.46
N ILE A 44 39.24 0.28 0.24
CA ILE A 44 40.19 -0.83 0.08
C ILE A 44 41.07 -0.60 -1.16
N ALA A 45 40.48 -0.15 -2.28
CA ALA A 45 41.21 0.20 -3.48
C ALA A 45 42.19 1.36 -3.22
N SER A 46 41.77 2.40 -2.49
CA SER A 46 42.61 3.55 -2.16
C SER A 46 43.83 3.16 -1.31
N VAL A 47 43.63 2.33 -0.27
CA VAL A 47 44.73 1.82 0.56
C VAL A 47 45.69 0.95 -0.27
N SER A 48 45.14 0.11 -1.15
CA SER A 48 45.94 -0.77 -2.01
C SER A 48 46.77 0.01 -3.04
N ILE A 49 46.21 1.07 -3.61
CA ILE A 49 46.92 2.00 -4.49
C ILE A 49 48.08 2.65 -3.73
N PHE A 50 47.84 3.11 -2.49
CA PHE A 50 48.87 3.72 -1.67
C PHE A 50 50.03 2.74 -1.36
N VAL A 51 49.71 1.49 -1.00
CA VAL A 51 50.72 0.43 -0.80
C VAL A 51 51.50 0.15 -2.08
N THR A 52 50.84 0.18 -3.24
CA THR A 52 51.49 0.03 -4.55
C THR A 52 52.52 1.14 -4.79
N PHE A 53 52.18 2.39 -4.51
CA PHE A 53 53.10 3.52 -4.65
C PHE A 53 54.29 3.43 -3.70
N ILE A 54 54.07 3.04 -2.44
CA ILE A 54 55.18 2.79 -1.50
C ILE A 54 56.08 1.68 -2.06
N GLY A 55 55.50 0.56 -2.50
CA GLY A 55 56.25 -0.54 -3.08
C GLY A 55 57.08 -0.15 -4.31
N LEU A 56 56.57 0.77 -5.14
CA LEU A 56 57.30 1.31 -6.29
C LEU A 56 58.48 2.21 -5.88
N LEU A 57 58.36 2.98 -4.80
CA LEU A 57 59.44 3.84 -4.31
C LEU A 57 60.63 3.05 -3.74
N ILE A 58 60.38 1.85 -3.20
CA ILE A 58 61.41 0.95 -2.65
C ILE A 58 61.55 -0.34 -3.46
N ILE A 59 61.28 -0.27 -4.77
CA ILE A 59 61.22 -1.45 -5.65
C ILE A 59 62.52 -2.27 -5.66
N ASP A 60 63.67 -1.61 -5.48
CA ASP A 60 64.97 -2.26 -5.43
C ASP A 60 65.16 -3.14 -4.17
N GLN A 61 64.40 -2.88 -3.11
CA GLN A 61 64.50 -3.60 -1.83
C GLN A 61 63.38 -4.63 -1.67
N THR A 62 62.15 -4.28 -2.05
CA THR A 62 60.96 -5.14 -1.85
C THR A 62 59.98 -5.04 -3.03
N PRO A 63 60.30 -5.62 -4.20
CA PRO A 63 59.43 -5.54 -5.38
C PRO A 63 58.10 -6.29 -5.18
N VAL A 64 58.09 -7.28 -4.28
CA VAL A 64 56.90 -8.05 -3.90
C VAL A 64 55.80 -7.16 -3.31
N LEU A 65 56.17 -6.08 -2.60
CA LEU A 65 55.20 -5.17 -2.00
C LEU A 65 54.38 -4.42 -3.07
N ALA A 66 55.03 -4.00 -4.16
CA ALA A 66 54.35 -3.36 -5.29
C ALA A 66 53.38 -4.32 -5.98
N LEU A 67 53.76 -5.60 -6.14
CA LEU A 67 52.91 -6.62 -6.74
C LEU A 67 51.67 -6.92 -5.89
N LEU A 68 51.83 -7.01 -4.56
CA LEU A 68 50.71 -7.24 -3.64
C LEU A 68 49.74 -6.05 -3.62
N GLY A 69 50.25 -4.82 -3.62
CA GLY A 69 49.40 -3.62 -3.71
C GLY A 69 48.62 -3.55 -5.03
N ALA A 70 49.27 -3.88 -6.15
CA ALA A 70 48.65 -3.89 -7.46
C ALA A 70 47.52 -4.94 -7.53
N LEU A 71 47.77 -6.13 -6.98
CA LEU A 71 46.75 -7.18 -6.88
C LEU A 71 45.57 -6.75 -5.99
N GLY A 72 45.84 -6.15 -4.83
CA GLY A 72 44.79 -5.61 -3.96
C GLY A 72 43.95 -4.52 -4.62
N THR A 73 44.57 -3.68 -5.46
CA THR A 73 43.88 -2.65 -6.23
C THR A 73 42.91 -3.26 -7.24
N LEU A 74 43.36 -4.28 -7.98
CA LEU A 74 42.51 -5.02 -8.90
C LEU A 74 41.32 -5.68 -8.20
N ILE A 75 41.57 -6.32 -7.05
CA ILE A 75 40.50 -6.93 -6.22
C ILE A 75 39.51 -5.85 -5.76
N GLY A 76 40.00 -4.69 -5.32
CA GLY A 76 39.13 -3.57 -4.91
C GLY A 76 38.23 -3.07 -6.04
N ILE A 77 38.77 -2.94 -7.25
CA ILE A 77 38.00 -2.49 -8.42
C ILE A 77 36.97 -3.55 -8.86
N VAL A 78 37.36 -4.82 -8.89
CA VAL A 78 36.46 -5.92 -9.25
C VAL A 78 35.36 -6.08 -8.20
N GLY A 79 35.72 -6.03 -6.92
CA GLY A 79 34.75 -6.07 -5.82
C GLY A 79 33.77 -4.91 -5.89
N TRP A 80 34.24 -3.71 -6.25
CA TRP A 80 33.36 -2.56 -6.47
C TRP A 80 32.40 -2.77 -7.65
N GLY A 81 32.88 -3.34 -8.76
CA GLY A 81 32.05 -3.60 -9.94
C GLY A 81 31.04 -4.75 -9.76
N LEU A 82 31.28 -5.65 -8.80
CA LEU A 82 30.39 -6.76 -8.47
C LEU A 82 29.45 -6.45 -7.30
N GLU A 83 29.69 -5.37 -6.56
CA GLU A 83 28.80 -4.94 -5.48
C GLU A 83 27.50 -4.42 -6.07
N ASP A 84 26.40 -5.08 -5.73
CA ASP A 84 25.06 -4.62 -6.09
C ASP A 84 24.67 -3.44 -5.17
N PRO A 85 24.50 -2.21 -5.70
CA PRO A 85 24.18 -1.03 -4.91
C PRO A 85 22.79 -1.08 -4.26
N GLN A 86 21.93 -2.03 -4.64
CA GLN A 86 20.56 -2.18 -4.12
C GLN A 86 20.38 -3.42 -3.23
N ALA A 87 21.45 -4.17 -2.93
CA ALA A 87 21.37 -5.45 -2.22
C ALA A 87 20.68 -5.40 -0.84
N HIS A 88 20.58 -4.24 -0.18
CA HIS A 88 19.83 -4.11 1.09
C HIS A 88 18.51 -3.35 0.98
N ALA A 89 18.16 -2.75 -0.17
CA ALA A 89 16.79 -2.27 -0.37
C ALA A 89 15.78 -3.42 -0.23
N HIS A 90 16.22 -4.64 -0.55
CA HIS A 90 15.47 -5.88 -0.30
C HIS A 90 15.65 -6.45 1.13
N ALA A 91 16.73 -6.12 1.83
CA ALA A 91 17.02 -6.63 3.18
C ALA A 91 16.39 -5.79 4.29
N GLU A 92 16.18 -4.49 4.06
CA GLU A 92 15.50 -3.58 5.01
C GLU A 92 13.98 -3.73 4.99
N ALA A 93 13.41 -4.45 4.00
CA ALA A 93 11.99 -4.77 3.99
C ALA A 93 11.55 -5.55 5.24
N TYR A 94 12.35 -6.49 5.79
CA TYR A 94 12.16 -7.05 7.13
C TYR A 94 13.45 -7.72 7.66
N PRO A 95 13.94 -7.38 8.87
CA PRO A 95 15.13 -8.02 9.42
C PRO A 95 14.75 -9.39 9.99
N GLY A 96 14.87 -10.43 9.18
CA GLY A 96 14.65 -11.80 9.63
C GLY A 96 14.79 -12.81 8.50
N PHE A 97 15.98 -13.39 8.41
CA PHE A 97 16.31 -14.56 7.56
C PHE A 97 16.41 -14.30 6.05
N GLY A 98 17.63 -13.99 5.61
CA GLY A 98 18.03 -14.18 4.22
C GLY A 98 18.32 -15.64 3.92
N VAL A 99 17.71 -16.16 2.86
CA VAL A 99 18.38 -16.84 1.74
C VAL A 99 17.52 -16.55 0.51
N GLY A 100 17.72 -15.40 -0.12
CA GLY A 100 17.20 -15.13 -1.45
C GLY A 100 18.16 -15.72 -2.47
N THR A 101 17.70 -16.73 -3.21
CA THR A 101 18.26 -17.07 -4.52
C THR A 101 18.19 -15.82 -5.40
N ALA A 102 19.30 -15.53 -6.07
CA ALA A 102 19.37 -14.44 -7.04
C ALA A 102 18.36 -14.74 -8.16
N GLU A 103 17.61 -13.71 -8.56
CA GLU A 103 16.43 -13.73 -9.43
C GLU A 103 15.14 -14.08 -8.68
N GLY A 104 14.22 -13.10 -8.63
CA GLY A 104 12.87 -13.25 -8.07
C GLY A 104 11.96 -14.17 -8.90
N GLU A 105 12.49 -15.30 -9.35
CA GLU A 105 11.72 -16.40 -9.91
C GLU A 105 11.08 -17.17 -8.75
N VAL A 106 9.79 -16.96 -8.54
CA VAL A 106 9.00 -17.77 -7.61
C VAL A 106 9.14 -19.24 -8.02
N SER A 107 9.68 -20.07 -7.11
CA SER A 107 9.83 -21.51 -7.36
C SER A 107 8.52 -22.12 -7.88
N PRO A 108 8.56 -23.04 -8.88
CA PRO A 108 7.35 -23.66 -9.43
C PRO A 108 6.45 -24.33 -8.38
N LEU A 109 7.04 -24.78 -7.27
CA LEU A 109 6.29 -25.30 -6.12
C LEU A 109 5.51 -24.20 -5.40
N ALA A 110 6.14 -23.05 -5.14
CA ALA A 110 5.51 -21.93 -4.47
C ALA A 110 4.39 -21.32 -5.33
N GLU A 111 4.57 -21.29 -6.65
CA GLU A 111 3.54 -20.87 -7.60
C GLU A 111 2.33 -21.81 -7.59
N ALA A 112 2.55 -23.12 -7.57
CA ALA A 112 1.47 -24.10 -7.48
C ALA A 112 0.70 -24.01 -6.15
N VAL A 113 1.38 -23.69 -5.04
CA VAL A 113 0.72 -23.47 -3.75
C VAL A 113 -0.05 -22.15 -3.73
N ARG A 114 0.48 -21.09 -4.35
CA ARG A 114 -0.22 -19.82 -4.53
C ARG A 114 -1.51 -20.01 -5.31
N GLU A 115 -1.47 -20.75 -6.42
CA GLU A 115 -2.65 -21.03 -7.25
C GLU A 115 -3.73 -21.79 -6.46
N GLN A 116 -3.34 -22.82 -5.69
CA GLN A 116 -4.28 -23.54 -4.81
C GLN A 116 -4.86 -22.64 -3.72
N ALA A 117 -4.04 -21.77 -3.12
CA ALA A 117 -4.51 -20.80 -2.14
C ALA A 117 -5.48 -19.79 -2.76
N GLN A 118 -5.22 -19.32 -3.98
CA GLN A 118 -6.12 -18.45 -4.71
C GLN A 118 -7.46 -19.13 -5.03
N GLU A 119 -7.47 -20.42 -5.38
CA GLU A 119 -8.71 -21.18 -5.57
C GLU A 119 -9.53 -21.27 -4.28
N ILE A 120 -8.89 -21.45 -3.12
CA ILE A 120 -9.55 -21.42 -1.81
C ILE A 120 -10.21 -20.06 -1.57
N VAL A 121 -9.47 -18.97 -1.84
CA VAL A 121 -10.00 -17.60 -1.73
C VAL A 121 -11.23 -17.43 -2.60
N ASP A 122 -11.13 -17.75 -3.89
CA ASP A 122 -12.21 -17.56 -4.86
C ASP A 122 -13.47 -18.38 -4.50
N ARG A 123 -13.29 -19.53 -3.85
CA ARG A 123 -14.37 -20.38 -3.36
C ARG A 123 -15.02 -19.82 -2.09
N LEU A 124 -14.25 -19.26 -1.17
CA LEU A 124 -14.73 -18.79 0.13
C LEU A 124 -15.28 -17.36 0.07
N VAL A 125 -14.78 -16.54 -0.84
CA VAL A 125 -15.36 -15.24 -1.20
C VAL A 125 -16.58 -15.52 -2.09
N VAL A 126 -17.62 -16.10 -1.49
CA VAL A 126 -18.89 -16.34 -2.17
C VAL A 126 -19.58 -15.00 -2.37
N ARG A 127 -19.74 -14.65 -3.66
CA ARG A 127 -20.52 -13.59 -4.28
C ARG A 127 -21.86 -13.39 -3.54
N GLY A 128 -21.88 -12.52 -2.53
CA GLY A 128 -23.12 -12.04 -1.92
C GLY A 128 -24.00 -11.41 -2.99
N ASP A 129 -25.28 -11.78 -3.01
CA ASP A 129 -26.27 -11.50 -4.07
C ASP A 129 -26.65 -10.01 -4.21
N LEU A 130 -25.86 -9.11 -3.63
CA LEU A 130 -26.06 -7.67 -3.62
C LEU A 130 -24.79 -6.99 -4.13
N ALA A 131 -24.77 -6.76 -5.44
CA ALA A 131 -23.91 -5.80 -6.12
C ALA A 131 -22.40 -5.90 -5.83
N TRP A 132 -21.70 -6.72 -6.62
CA TRP A 132 -20.33 -6.42 -7.05
C TRP A 132 -19.38 -6.01 -5.91
N SER A 133 -19.06 -6.94 -5.00
CA SER A 133 -17.91 -6.81 -4.11
C SER A 133 -16.64 -6.75 -4.96
N ALA A 134 -16.25 -5.54 -5.36
CA ALA A 134 -15.29 -5.23 -6.43
C ALA A 134 -13.82 -5.49 -6.07
N HIS A 135 -13.56 -6.19 -4.98
CA HIS A 135 -12.22 -6.24 -4.41
C HIS A 135 -11.76 -7.69 -4.25
N PRO A 136 -11.06 -8.24 -5.25
CA PRO A 136 -10.51 -9.58 -5.16
C PRO A 136 -9.48 -9.63 -4.02
N VAL A 137 -9.58 -10.65 -3.18
CA VAL A 137 -8.50 -11.02 -2.27
C VAL A 137 -7.40 -11.66 -3.12
N ASN A 138 -6.19 -11.14 -3.01
CA ASN A 138 -5.01 -11.60 -3.72
C ASN A 138 -4.09 -12.39 -2.78
N VAL A 139 -3.51 -13.46 -3.30
CA VAL A 139 -2.51 -14.26 -2.60
C VAL A 139 -1.15 -14.05 -3.23
N GLU A 140 -0.17 -13.64 -2.41
CA GLU A 140 1.21 -13.44 -2.84
C GLU A 140 2.15 -14.36 -2.07
N VAL A 141 3.18 -14.85 -2.75
CA VAL A 141 4.26 -15.62 -2.13
C VAL A 141 5.29 -14.64 -1.60
N GLU A 142 5.46 -14.57 -0.29
CA GLU A 142 6.45 -13.68 0.33
C GLU A 142 7.85 -14.32 0.34
N GLN A 143 7.92 -15.64 0.45
CA GLN A 143 9.18 -16.40 0.49
C GLN A 143 9.02 -17.74 -0.23
N GLU A 144 10.09 -18.20 -0.91
CA GLU A 144 10.12 -19.53 -1.54
C GLU A 144 9.85 -20.68 -0.55
N GLY A 145 10.11 -20.44 0.74
CA GLY A 145 9.61 -21.24 1.86
C GLY A 145 8.12 -21.01 2.14
N VAL A 146 7.27 -21.04 1.11
CA VAL A 146 5.80 -21.00 1.11
C VAL A 146 5.18 -20.25 2.31
N VAL A 147 5.64 -19.02 2.52
CA VAL A 147 4.94 -18.05 3.35
C VAL A 147 4.02 -17.27 2.43
N LEU A 148 2.73 -17.29 2.72
CA LEU A 148 1.72 -16.62 1.89
C LEU A 148 1.25 -15.34 2.57
N ALA A 149 1.26 -14.24 1.83
CA ALA A 149 0.64 -12.99 2.23
C ALA A 149 -0.72 -12.85 1.55
N LEU A 150 -1.75 -12.57 2.34
CA LEU A 150 -3.12 -12.40 1.87
C LEU A 150 -3.48 -10.92 1.95
N TYR A 151 -3.83 -10.34 0.81
CA TYR A 151 -4.22 -8.94 0.71
C TYR A 151 -5.62 -8.84 0.13
N GLY A 152 -6.36 -7.82 0.57
CA GLY A 152 -7.66 -7.51 -0.01
C GLY A 152 -8.72 -7.32 1.04
N LYS A 153 -9.94 -7.67 0.66
CA LYS A 153 -11.12 -6.99 1.14
C LYS A 153 -12.29 -7.97 1.18
N VAL A 154 -12.91 -8.11 2.34
CA VAL A 154 -14.07 -8.99 2.55
C VAL A 154 -15.17 -8.24 3.30
N GLU A 155 -16.40 -8.75 3.23
CA GLU A 155 -17.53 -8.15 3.95
C GLU A 155 -17.50 -8.53 5.44
N LEU A 156 -17.11 -9.78 5.74
CA LEU A 156 -17.22 -10.35 7.08
C LEU A 156 -15.86 -10.80 7.65
N GLU A 157 -15.59 -10.51 8.92
CA GLU A 157 -14.39 -10.96 9.62
C GLU A 157 -14.34 -12.49 9.70
N ALA A 158 -15.51 -13.14 9.76
CA ALA A 158 -15.62 -14.59 9.68
C ALA A 158 -15.09 -15.16 8.35
N GLN A 159 -15.28 -14.45 7.22
CA GLN A 159 -14.73 -14.87 5.93
C GLN A 159 -13.20 -14.74 5.94
N LYS A 160 -12.67 -13.62 6.45
CA LYS A 160 -11.23 -13.43 6.63
C LYS A 160 -10.59 -14.55 7.45
N GLN A 161 -11.20 -14.94 8.56
CA GLN A 161 -10.72 -16.03 9.41
C GLN A 161 -10.81 -17.38 8.70
N ALA A 162 -11.93 -17.66 8.02
CA ALA A 162 -12.11 -18.91 7.28
C ALA A 162 -11.07 -19.06 6.15
N ILE A 163 -10.77 -17.98 5.42
CA ILE A 163 -9.74 -17.98 4.37
C ILE A 163 -8.36 -18.32 4.96
N GLU A 164 -7.97 -17.67 6.05
CA GLU A 164 -6.68 -17.94 6.69
C GLU A 164 -6.59 -19.38 7.21
N GLU A 165 -7.62 -19.87 7.88
CA GLU A 165 -7.65 -21.22 8.43
C GLU A 165 -7.58 -22.29 7.35
N GLU A 166 -8.26 -22.10 6.21
CA GLU A 166 -8.23 -23.05 5.10
C GLU A 166 -6.88 -23.02 4.37
N ILE A 167 -6.28 -21.83 4.16
CA ILE A 167 -4.95 -21.72 3.51
C ILE A 167 -3.86 -22.31 4.41
N ARG A 168 -3.92 -22.13 5.74
CA ARG A 168 -2.98 -22.75 6.68
C ARG A 168 -3.01 -24.29 6.65
N LYS A 169 -4.09 -24.91 6.16
CA LYS A 169 -4.20 -26.38 6.02
C LYS A 169 -3.54 -26.90 4.73
N LEU A 170 -3.19 -26.03 3.79
CA LEU A 170 -2.56 -26.46 2.54
C LEU A 170 -1.18 -27.09 2.82
N PRO A 171 -0.84 -28.18 2.11
CA PRO A 171 0.47 -28.77 2.23
C PRO A 171 1.55 -27.77 1.80
N HIS A 172 2.69 -27.83 2.47
CA HIS A 172 3.86 -26.98 2.24
C HIS A 172 3.74 -25.53 2.72
N VAL A 173 2.56 -25.01 3.06
CA VAL A 173 2.43 -23.67 3.66
C VAL A 173 3.10 -23.64 5.04
N ILE A 174 4.08 -22.76 5.19
CA ILE A 174 4.85 -22.61 6.44
C ILE A 174 4.18 -21.59 7.34
N ASP A 175 3.76 -20.46 6.77
CA ASP A 175 3.05 -19.40 7.48
C ASP A 175 2.12 -18.63 6.55
N VAL A 176 1.15 -17.94 7.15
CA VAL A 176 0.17 -17.10 6.45
C VAL A 176 0.12 -15.75 7.14
N ARG A 177 0.44 -14.69 6.39
CA ARG A 177 0.30 -13.31 6.82
C ARG A 177 -0.99 -12.73 6.28
N ASN A 178 -1.98 -12.60 7.15
CA ASN A 178 -3.31 -12.15 6.77
C ASN A 178 -3.47 -10.64 6.96
N PHE A 179 -3.48 -9.90 5.85
CA PHE A 179 -3.70 -8.46 5.80
C PHE A 179 -5.07 -8.10 5.20
N ILE A 180 -5.99 -9.07 5.10
CA ILE A 180 -7.35 -8.82 4.62
C ILE A 180 -8.08 -7.91 5.61
N ILE A 181 -8.87 -6.97 5.06
CA ILE A 181 -9.68 -6.02 5.83
C ILE A 181 -11.16 -6.36 5.65
N ALA A 182 -11.87 -6.56 6.76
CA ALA A 182 -13.30 -6.83 6.77
C ALA A 182 -14.14 -5.56 7.01
N GLU A 183 -15.22 -5.38 6.25
CA GLU A 183 -16.10 -4.20 6.38
C GLU A 183 -16.88 -4.21 7.69
N ASP A 184 -17.35 -5.38 8.15
CA ASP A 184 -18.02 -5.52 9.45
C ASP A 184 -17.10 -5.18 10.64
N ALA A 185 -15.80 -5.49 10.55
CA ALA A 185 -14.81 -5.13 11.55
C ALA A 185 -14.64 -3.60 11.63
N ILE A 186 -14.63 -2.91 10.48
CA ILE A 186 -14.62 -1.44 10.42
C ILE A 186 -15.87 -0.89 11.08
N LEU A 187 -17.05 -1.41 10.74
CA LEU A 187 -18.32 -0.97 11.31
C LEU A 187 -18.37 -1.16 12.83
N ASN A 188 -17.94 -2.33 13.31
CA ASN A 188 -17.90 -2.65 14.73
C ASN A 188 -16.93 -1.73 15.49
N GLU A 189 -15.75 -1.47 14.92
CA GLU A 189 -14.79 -0.54 15.50
C GLU A 189 -15.31 0.91 15.53
N ALA A 190 -15.97 1.36 14.46
CA ALA A 190 -16.60 2.68 14.40
C ALA A 190 -17.63 2.86 15.51
N ASN A 191 -18.53 1.88 15.68
CA ASN A 191 -19.53 1.89 16.75
C ASN A 191 -18.87 1.92 18.13
N ARG A 192 -17.77 1.17 18.31
CA ARG A 192 -17.00 1.15 19.57
C ARG A 192 -16.41 2.53 19.91
N ARG A 193 -15.81 3.21 18.92
CA ARG A 193 -15.22 4.55 19.10
C ARG A 193 -16.29 5.60 19.40
N ILE A 194 -17.42 5.55 18.70
CA ILE A 194 -18.56 6.44 18.96
C ILE A 194 -19.09 6.24 20.38
N ALA A 195 -19.30 4.98 20.80
CA ALA A 195 -19.74 4.66 22.17
C ALA A 195 -18.76 5.22 23.22
N LYS A 196 -17.45 5.07 23.00
CA LYS A 196 -16.42 5.64 23.89
C LYS A 196 -16.48 7.17 23.98
N LEU A 197 -16.76 7.85 22.86
CA LEU A 197 -16.95 9.31 22.86
C LEU A 197 -18.24 9.74 23.57
N GLN A 198 -19.31 8.94 23.47
CA GLN A 198 -20.56 9.15 24.21
C GLN A 198 -20.35 8.98 25.72
N GLU A 199 -19.68 7.89 26.13
CA GLU A 199 -19.35 7.63 27.54
C GLU A 199 -18.45 8.71 28.14
N ALA A 200 -17.56 9.29 27.33
CA ALA A 200 -16.70 10.41 27.73
C ALA A 200 -17.44 11.76 27.81
N GLY A 201 -18.74 11.82 27.53
CA GLY A 201 -19.54 13.04 27.52
C GLY A 201 -19.22 14.00 26.37
N LYS A 202 -18.39 13.59 25.40
CA LYS A 202 -17.98 14.44 24.27
C LYS A 202 -19.07 14.60 23.22
N LEU A 203 -20.09 13.74 23.25
CA LEU A 203 -21.22 13.71 22.32
C LEU A 203 -22.57 13.92 23.04
N GLU A 204 -22.57 14.64 24.15
CA GLU A 204 -23.82 14.95 24.87
C GLU A 204 -24.83 15.67 23.97
N GLY A 205 -26.07 15.17 23.99
CA GLY A 205 -27.16 15.68 23.15
C GLY A 205 -27.15 15.20 21.70
N ALA A 206 -26.21 14.33 21.30
CA ALA A 206 -26.29 13.64 20.02
C ALA A 206 -27.39 12.56 20.03
N THR A 207 -28.12 12.44 18.93
CA THR A 207 -29.24 11.50 18.77
C THR A 207 -29.18 10.77 17.45
N ASP A 208 -29.62 9.51 17.43
CA ASP A 208 -29.71 8.66 16.23
C ASP A 208 -28.38 8.55 15.44
N LEU A 209 -27.25 8.46 16.14
CA LEU A 209 -25.95 8.24 15.48
C LEU A 209 -25.91 6.83 14.89
N ARG A 210 -25.82 6.76 13.56
CA ARG A 210 -25.75 5.50 12.80
C ARG A 210 -24.55 5.53 11.87
N VAL A 211 -23.92 4.37 11.70
CA VAL A 211 -22.78 4.19 10.79
C VAL A 211 -23.12 3.10 9.79
N LEU A 212 -22.81 3.34 8.54
CA LEU A 212 -22.87 2.38 7.46
C LEU A 212 -21.49 2.33 6.79
N VAL A 213 -21.01 1.14 6.48
CA VAL A 213 -19.76 0.94 5.75
C VAL A 213 -20.10 0.32 4.42
N GLU A 214 -19.72 0.99 3.34
CA GLU A 214 -19.89 0.50 1.98
C GLU A 214 -18.60 0.75 1.21
N ASN A 215 -18.02 -0.28 0.60
CA ASN A 215 -16.80 -0.16 -0.20
C ASN A 215 -15.66 0.56 0.56
N TYR A 216 -15.50 0.29 1.85
CA TYR A 216 -14.49 0.91 2.73
C TYR A 216 -14.66 2.43 2.92
N VAL A 217 -15.83 2.95 2.54
CA VAL A 217 -16.27 4.32 2.82
C VAL A 217 -17.22 4.25 4.01
N LEU A 218 -16.96 5.07 5.02
CA LEU A 218 -17.77 5.12 6.23
C LEU A 218 -18.76 6.28 6.11
N HIS A 219 -20.05 5.94 6.08
CA HIS A 219 -21.15 6.89 6.05
C HIS A 219 -21.69 7.09 7.47
N LEU A 220 -21.63 8.33 7.96
CA LEU A 220 -22.05 8.69 9.31
C LEU A 220 -23.33 9.51 9.27
N TYR A 221 -24.37 9.03 9.95
CA TYR A 221 -25.69 9.63 10.03
C TYR A 221 -26.05 10.01 11.47
N GLY A 222 -27.07 10.86 11.62
CA GLY A 222 -27.65 11.26 12.90
C GLY A 222 -27.69 12.75 13.12
N GLU A 223 -27.93 13.17 14.37
CA GLU A 223 -27.97 14.57 14.77
C GLU A 223 -26.97 14.85 15.88
N VAL A 224 -26.24 15.95 15.76
CA VAL A 224 -25.35 16.46 16.81
C VAL A 224 -25.61 17.94 17.05
N PRO A 225 -25.57 18.42 18.30
CA PRO A 225 -25.85 19.82 18.63
C PRO A 225 -24.83 20.83 18.07
N THR A 226 -23.57 20.44 17.93
CA THR A 226 -22.47 21.36 17.61
C THR A 226 -21.68 20.92 16.38
N ARG A 227 -21.13 21.89 15.63
CA ARG A 227 -20.25 21.57 14.48
C ARG A 227 -18.95 20.92 14.92
N GLN A 228 -18.46 21.25 16.11
CA GLN A 228 -17.26 20.67 16.70
C GLN A 228 -17.39 19.16 16.88
N MET A 229 -18.57 18.68 17.31
CA MET A 229 -18.85 17.23 17.42
C MET A 229 -18.80 16.52 16.06
N LYS A 230 -19.21 17.18 14.97
CA LYS A 230 -19.11 16.62 13.61
C LYS A 230 -17.67 16.36 13.21
N TYR A 231 -16.79 17.36 13.41
CA TYR A 231 -15.37 17.23 13.09
C TYR A 231 -14.67 16.21 13.99
N LEU A 232 -15.02 16.18 15.29
CA LEU A 232 -14.47 15.19 16.21
C LEU A 232 -14.80 13.76 15.79
N LEU A 233 -16.05 13.51 15.37
CA LEU A 233 -16.46 12.21 14.87
C LEU A 233 -15.72 11.83 13.58
N GLU A 234 -15.58 12.77 12.65
CA GLU A 234 -14.85 12.53 11.40
C GLU A 234 -13.37 12.18 11.65
N ASP A 235 -12.70 12.96 12.50
CA ASP A 235 -11.29 12.76 12.86
C ASP A 235 -11.04 11.45 13.63
N GLU A 236 -11.96 11.06 14.52
CA GLU A 236 -11.83 9.80 15.25
C GLU A 236 -12.07 8.58 14.35
N LEU A 237 -12.98 8.70 13.38
CA LEU A 237 -13.40 7.60 12.51
C LEU A 237 -12.45 7.40 11.32
N ILE A 238 -11.84 8.45 10.78
CA ILE A 238 -10.86 8.33 9.68
C ILE A 238 -9.60 7.58 10.13
N GLN A 239 -9.30 7.58 11.43
CA GLN A 239 -8.18 6.84 12.02
C GLN A 239 -8.44 5.34 12.22
N ILE A 240 -9.59 4.81 11.78
CA ILE A 240 -9.86 3.38 11.81
C ILE A 240 -9.10 2.71 10.65
N PRO A 241 -8.24 1.71 10.92
CA PRO A 241 -7.52 1.01 9.86
C PRO A 241 -8.46 0.45 8.80
N GLY A 242 -8.16 0.71 7.53
CA GLY A 242 -8.96 0.26 6.40
C GLY A 242 -10.07 1.20 5.96
N VAL A 243 -10.38 2.26 6.72
CA VAL A 243 -11.26 3.34 6.26
C VAL A 243 -10.50 4.18 5.23
N ARG A 244 -11.09 4.35 4.03
CA ARG A 244 -10.51 5.22 2.99
C ARG A 244 -10.99 6.66 3.15
N VAL A 245 -12.28 6.82 3.39
CA VAL A 245 -12.97 8.12 3.45
C VAL A 245 -14.11 8.01 4.45
N VAL A 246 -14.34 9.09 5.18
CA VAL A 246 -15.54 9.27 6.01
C VAL A 246 -16.44 10.31 5.34
N VAL A 247 -17.69 9.94 5.07
CA VAL A 247 -18.71 10.84 4.53
C VAL A 247 -19.72 11.16 5.63
N ASN A 248 -19.74 12.43 6.03
CA ASN A 248 -20.57 12.91 7.13
C ASN A 248 -21.91 13.44 6.63
N HIS A 249 -22.98 12.74 6.98
CA HIS A 249 -24.38 13.10 6.70
C HIS A 249 -25.12 13.66 7.91
N ILE A 250 -24.41 13.96 9.02
CA ILE A 250 -25.05 14.42 10.26
C ILE A 250 -25.84 15.71 10.01
N GLY A 251 -27.11 15.72 10.41
CA GLY A 251 -28.05 16.82 10.22
C GLY A 251 -28.55 17.01 8.78
N LEU A 252 -28.29 16.05 7.89
CA LEU A 252 -28.99 15.92 6.61
C LEU A 252 -30.10 14.88 6.79
N ASN A 253 -31.31 15.20 6.31
CA ASN A 253 -32.44 14.29 6.39
C ASN A 253 -32.29 13.16 5.36
N GLU A 254 -32.55 11.91 5.75
CA GLU A 254 -32.37 10.72 4.90
C GLU A 254 -33.29 10.70 3.66
N ASP A 255 -34.35 11.52 3.66
CA ASP A 255 -35.35 11.64 2.59
C ASP A 255 -34.96 12.60 1.44
N ILE A 256 -33.68 12.96 1.26
CA ILE A 256 -33.26 13.84 0.16
C ILE A 256 -32.73 13.00 -1.02
N PRO A 257 -33.57 12.65 -2.02
CA PRO A 257 -33.06 12.16 -3.30
C PRO A 257 -32.23 13.25 -3.96
N GLY A 258 -31.13 12.85 -4.61
CA GLY A 258 -30.09 13.74 -5.12
C GLY A 258 -30.61 14.93 -5.94
N GLU A 259 -30.65 16.10 -5.29
CA GLU A 259 -30.55 17.41 -5.95
C GLU A 259 -29.68 18.33 -5.08
N LEU A 260 -28.38 18.03 -4.99
CA LEU A 260 -27.38 19.00 -4.58
C LEU A 260 -27.12 19.97 -5.74
N GLY A 261 -27.99 20.97 -5.89
CA GLY A 261 -27.90 21.92 -7.00
C GLY A 261 -28.57 23.27 -6.81
N ARG A 262 -29.03 23.65 -5.61
CA ARG A 262 -29.56 25.01 -5.38
C ARG A 262 -28.91 25.68 -4.19
N THR A 263 -27.80 26.36 -4.47
CA THR A 263 -27.25 27.39 -3.60
C THR A 263 -28.32 28.43 -3.28
N LYS A 264 -28.70 28.57 -2.01
CA LYS A 264 -29.43 29.76 -1.53
C LYS A 264 -28.47 30.95 -1.54
N GLY A 265 -28.28 31.54 -2.72
CA GLY A 265 -27.81 32.91 -2.85
C GLY A 265 -28.85 33.84 -2.25
N LYS A 266 -28.61 34.32 -1.04
CA LYS A 266 -29.19 35.58 -0.56
C LYS A 266 -28.71 36.67 -1.52
N VAL A 267 -29.59 37.19 -2.37
CA VAL A 267 -29.43 38.55 -2.89
C VAL A 267 -30.39 39.44 -2.13
N GLY A 268 -29.84 40.50 -1.56
CA GLY A 268 -30.48 41.38 -0.60
C GLY A 268 -31.56 42.30 -1.19
N LYS A 269 -32.16 43.03 -0.24
CA LYS A 269 -33.13 44.12 -0.35
C LYS A 269 -32.96 45.02 -1.60
N GLY A 270 -34.11 45.33 -2.19
CA GLY A 270 -34.38 46.45 -3.11
C GLY A 270 -35.88 46.49 -3.36
#